data_AF-A0A538HR74-F1
#
_entry.id   AF-A0A538HR74-F1
#
_cell.length_a   1.000
_cell.length_b   1.000
_cell.length_c   1.000
_cell.angle_alpha   90.00
_cell.angle_beta   90.00
_cell.angle_gamma   90.00
#
_symmetry.space_group_name_H-M   'P 1'
#
loop_
_entity.id
_entity.type
_entity.pdbx_description
1 polymer ?
#
loop_
_entity_poly.entity_id
_entity_poly.type
_entity_poly.pdbx_seq_one_letter_code
_entity_poly.pdbx_strand_id
1 'polypeptide(L)'
;MSSRTCPDWPTLMEYAPDLQFKHYTVAEAKLPGEALMKVPEVSLNEVAICCDLERHVFYAAHTDPQVAEALRATHWFEVAEWTSSGPGRAASHL
;
A
#
# COMPACT_ATOMS: atom_id res chain seq x y z
N MET A 1 10.36 -6.09 15.64
CA MET A 1 10.10 -4.97 14.72
C MET A 1 8.64 -4.61 14.86
N SER A 2 8.34 -3.41 15.33
CA SER A 2 6.98 -3.01 15.68
C SER A 2 6.31 -2.49 14.43
N SER A 3 5.42 -3.28 13.81
CA SER A 3 4.46 -2.74 12.84
C SER A 3 3.66 -1.68 13.59
N ARG A 4 3.92 -0.40 13.31
CA ARG A 4 3.21 0.69 13.94
C ARG A 4 1.88 0.83 13.23
N THR A 5 0.77 0.77 13.97
CA THR A 5 -0.55 1.07 13.43
C THR A 5 -0.52 2.47 12.82
N CYS A 6 -1.14 2.64 11.64
CA CYS A 6 -1.23 3.95 10.98
C CYS A 6 -1.89 4.99 11.92
N PRO A 7 -1.38 6.23 12.05
CA PRO A 7 -2.01 7.25 12.89
C PRO A 7 -3.38 7.68 12.35
N ASP A 8 -3.59 7.59 11.04
CA ASP A 8 -4.87 7.86 10.37
C ASP A 8 -5.82 6.66 10.42
N TRP A 9 -5.46 5.62 11.18
CA TRP A 9 -6.26 4.38 11.30
C TRP A 9 -7.73 4.62 11.63
N PRO A 10 -8.13 5.49 12.59
CA PRO A 10 -9.54 5.73 12.87
C PRO A 10 -10.31 6.21 11.64
N THR A 11 -9.70 7.11 10.88
CA THR A 11 -10.25 7.65 9.64
C THR A 11 -10.31 6.58 8.54
N LEU A 12 -9.23 5.80 8.36
CA LEU A 12 -9.21 4.70 7.38
C LEU A 12 -10.25 3.62 7.69
N MET A 13 -10.54 3.38 8.97
CA MET A 13 -11.61 2.46 9.41
C MET A 13 -13.01 2.94 9.06
N GLU A 14 -13.24 4.25 8.95
CA GLU A 14 -14.53 4.77 8.50
C GLU A 14 -14.76 4.52 7.01
N TYR A 15 -13.69 4.61 6.19
CA TYR A 15 -13.77 4.44 4.74
C TYR A 15 -13.62 2.99 4.27
N ALA A 16 -12.79 2.21 4.94
CA ALA A 16 -12.44 0.85 4.55
C ALA A 16 -12.25 -0.03 5.80
N PRO A 17 -13.33 -0.32 6.55
CA PRO A 17 -13.28 -0.99 7.85
C PRO A 17 -12.68 -2.39 7.80
N ASP A 18 -12.68 -2.99 6.62
CA ASP A 18 -12.17 -4.33 6.43
C ASP A 18 -10.63 -4.36 6.24
N LEU A 19 -9.98 -3.23 5.94
CA LEU A 19 -8.54 -3.13 5.72
C LEU A 19 -7.78 -2.96 7.03
N GLN A 20 -6.58 -3.54 7.16
CA GLN A 20 -5.68 -3.37 8.30
C GLN A 20 -4.38 -2.67 7.92
N PHE A 21 -4.40 -1.33 7.93
CA PHE A 21 -3.23 -0.53 7.59
C PHE A 21 -2.18 -0.51 8.70
N LYS A 22 -0.95 -0.90 8.32
CA LYS A 22 0.24 -0.85 9.15
C LYS A 22 1.37 -0.17 8.40
N HIS A 23 2.28 0.43 9.16
CA HIS A 23 3.53 0.97 8.63
C HIS A 23 4.63 -0.07 8.63
N TYR A 24 5.27 -0.21 7.48
CA TYR A 24 6.43 -1.05 7.22
C TYR A 24 7.51 -0.24 6.52
N THR A 25 8.73 -0.74 6.52
CA THR A 25 9.69 -0.38 5.48
C THR A 25 9.39 -1.17 4.21
N VAL A 26 9.86 -0.70 3.05
CA VAL A 26 9.70 -1.44 1.78
C VAL A 26 10.35 -2.83 1.87
N ALA A 27 11.49 -2.94 2.56
CA ALA A 27 12.18 -4.20 2.80
C ALA A 27 11.34 -5.18 3.64
N GLU A 28 10.61 -4.68 4.65
CA GLU A 28 9.70 -5.50 5.46
C GLU A 28 8.46 -5.95 4.67
N ALA A 29 7.92 -5.06 3.83
CA ALA A 29 6.68 -5.30 3.07
C ALA A 29 6.86 -6.32 1.93
N LYS A 30 8.10 -6.61 1.50
CA LYS A 30 8.42 -7.57 0.43
C LYS A 30 7.57 -7.34 -0.83
N LEU A 31 7.57 -6.10 -1.31
CA LEU A 31 6.80 -5.66 -2.47
C LEU A 31 7.14 -6.46 -3.75
N PRO A 32 6.26 -6.44 -4.77
CA PRO A 32 6.53 -7.09 -6.05
C PRO A 32 7.85 -6.63 -6.67
N GLY A 33 8.63 -7.57 -7.22
CA GLY A 33 9.94 -7.26 -7.81
C GLY A 33 9.86 -6.22 -8.94
N GLU A 34 8.77 -6.23 -9.72
CA GLU A 34 8.49 -5.25 -10.76
C GLU A 34 8.29 -3.81 -10.24
N ALA A 35 7.78 -3.64 -9.01
CA ALA A 35 7.70 -2.34 -8.37
C ALA A 35 9.08 -1.91 -7.87
N LEU A 36 9.84 -2.83 -7.27
CA LEU A 36 11.20 -2.54 -6.76
C LEU A 36 12.16 -2.11 -7.87
N MET A 37 12.03 -2.69 -9.07
CA MET A 37 12.81 -2.27 -10.25
C MET A 37 12.57 -0.82 -10.67
N LYS A 38 11.45 -0.21 -10.27
CA LYS A 38 11.09 1.17 -10.60
C LYS A 38 11.53 2.19 -9.55
N VAL A 39 12.07 1.75 -8.42
CA VAL A 39 12.55 2.62 -7.32
C VAL A 39 14.03 2.37 -6.97
N PRO A 40 14.96 2.39 -7.96
CA PRO A 40 16.35 2.00 -7.73
C PRO A 40 17.13 2.95 -6.80
N GLU A 41 16.67 4.20 -6.65
CA GLU A 41 17.34 5.23 -5.82
C GLU A 41 16.88 5.21 -4.36
N VAL A 42 15.91 4.36 -4.02
CA VAL A 42 15.22 4.37 -2.73
C VAL A 42 15.85 3.34 -1.79
N SER A 43 16.29 3.79 -0.61
CA SER A 43 16.80 2.90 0.45
C SER A 43 15.66 2.06 1.03
N LEU A 44 15.55 0.80 0.60
CA LEU A 44 14.42 -0.07 0.94
C LEU A 44 14.25 -0.32 2.45
N ASN A 45 15.34 -0.21 3.22
CA ASN A 45 15.32 -0.40 4.67
C ASN A 45 14.85 0.86 5.43
N GLU A 46 14.83 2.02 4.79
CA GLU A 46 14.50 3.30 5.44
C GLU A 46 13.15 3.84 4.96
N VAL A 47 12.78 3.51 3.72
CA VAL A 47 11.57 4.06 3.11
C VAL A 47 10.33 3.36 3.60
N ALA A 48 9.41 4.17 4.11
CA ALA A 48 8.17 3.72 4.71
C ALA A 48 7.06 3.54 3.67
N ILE A 49 6.23 2.53 3.91
CA ILE A 49 4.97 2.26 3.24
C ILE A 49 3.88 2.05 4.29
N CYS A 50 2.70 2.59 4.02
CA CYS A 50 1.48 2.31 4.77
C CYS A 50 0.57 1.40 3.95
N CYS A 51 0.35 0.17 4.39
CA CYS A 51 -0.43 -0.78 3.62
C CYS A 51 -1.14 -1.86 4.44
N ASP A 52 -2.15 -2.44 3.81
CA ASP A 52 -2.64 -3.78 4.08
C ASP A 52 -1.94 -4.75 3.11
N LEU A 53 -1.07 -5.60 3.66
CA LEU A 53 -0.30 -6.58 2.88
C LEU A 53 -1.17 -7.71 2.33
N GLU A 54 -2.26 -8.08 3.01
CA GLU A 54 -3.08 -9.23 2.61
C GLU A 54 -3.94 -8.90 1.39
N ARG A 55 -4.38 -7.64 1.29
CA ARG A 55 -5.24 -7.17 0.21
C ARG A 55 -4.51 -6.34 -0.84
N HIS A 56 -3.21 -6.14 -0.65
CA HIS A 56 -2.36 -5.35 -1.55
C HIS A 56 -2.92 -3.94 -1.76
N VAL A 57 -3.33 -3.30 -0.66
CA VAL A 57 -3.84 -1.92 -0.67
C VAL A 57 -2.87 -1.03 0.09
N PHE A 58 -2.45 0.07 -0.53
CA PHE A 58 -1.58 1.05 0.11
C PHE A 58 -2.29 2.40 0.28
N TYR A 59 -1.81 3.20 1.23
CA TYR A 59 -2.29 4.55 1.46
C TYR A 59 -1.21 5.54 1.04
N ALA A 60 -1.46 6.26 -0.06
CA ALA A 60 -0.46 7.10 -0.71
C ALA A 60 0.02 8.25 0.18
N ALA A 61 -0.85 8.80 1.04
CA ALA A 61 -0.48 9.91 1.91
C ALA A 61 0.61 9.55 2.92
N HIS A 62 0.75 8.26 3.27
CA HIS A 62 1.74 7.73 4.20
C HIS A 62 2.74 6.77 3.55
N THR A 63 2.88 6.85 2.23
CA THR A 63 3.83 6.04 1.46
C THR A 63 4.73 6.98 0.67
N ASP A 64 6.01 6.64 0.54
CA ASP A 64 6.90 7.41 -0.31
C ASP A 64 6.35 7.57 -1.74
N PRO A 65 6.39 8.77 -2.35
CA PRO A 65 5.79 9.00 -3.66
C PRO A 65 6.31 8.11 -4.78
N GLN A 66 7.61 7.77 -4.77
CA GLN A 66 8.19 6.90 -5.79
C GLN A 66 7.70 5.46 -5.63
N VAL A 67 7.60 5.00 -4.38
CA VAL A 67 7.04 3.68 -4.06
C VAL A 67 5.56 3.62 -4.43
N ALA A 68 4.78 4.65 -4.10
CA ALA A 68 3.38 4.74 -4.46
C ALA A 68 3.17 4.67 -5.99
N GLU A 69 3.95 5.42 -6.76
CA GLU A 69 3.88 5.40 -8.22
C GLU A 69 4.27 4.04 -8.80
N ALA A 70 5.32 3.42 -8.26
CA ALA A 70 5.73 2.08 -8.67
C ALA A 70 4.63 1.03 -8.40
N LEU A 71 3.94 1.12 -7.27
CA LEU A 71 2.84 0.22 -6.91
C LEU A 71 1.62 0.38 -7.81
N ARG A 72 1.25 1.59 -8.22
CA ARG A 72 0.14 1.84 -9.17
C ARG A 72 0.32 1.13 -10.51
N ALA A 73 1.55 0.81 -10.87
CA ALA A 73 1.85 0.07 -12.08
C ALA A 73 1.88 -1.46 -11.87
N THR A 74 1.34 -1.94 -10.76
CA THR A 74 1.22 -3.37 -10.40
C THR A 74 -0.24 -3.71 -10.08
N HIS A 75 -0.48 -4.87 -9.45
CA HIS A 75 -1.81 -5.27 -8.97
C HIS A 75 -2.22 -4.61 -7.64
N TRP A 76 -1.39 -3.72 -7.09
CA TRP A 76 -1.70 -3.00 -5.85
C TRP A 76 -2.66 -1.85 -6.11
N PHE A 77 -3.54 -1.59 -5.14
CA PHE A 77 -4.52 -0.51 -5.21
C PHE A 77 -4.22 0.58 -4.19
N GLU A 78 -4.49 1.82 -4.57
CA GLU A 78 -4.56 2.90 -3.59
C GLU A 78 -5.90 2.84 -2.84
N VAL A 79 -5.95 3.20 -1.55
CA VAL A 79 -7.17 3.10 -0.73
C VAL A 79 -8.37 3.86 -1.29
N ALA A 80 -8.17 5.03 -1.90
CA ALA A 80 -9.23 5.79 -2.56
C ALA A 80 -9.76 5.08 -3.82
N GLU A 81 -8.89 4.39 -4.55
CA GLU A 81 -9.28 3.57 -5.71
C GLU A 81 -10.07 2.33 -5.27
N TRP A 82 -9.60 1.66 -4.21
CA TRP A 82 -10.25 0.51 -3.60
C TRP A 82 -11.67 0.84 -3.11
N THR A 83 -11.81 1.96 -2.40
CA THR A 83 -13.09 2.40 -1.82
C THR A 83 -14.08 2.93 -2.86
N SER A 84 -13.59 3.58 -3.92
CA SER A 84 -14.45 4.10 -5.00
C SER A 84 -14.97 3.01 -5.96
N SER A 85 -14.22 1.91 -6.10
CA SER A 85 -14.55 0.83 -7.05
C SER A 85 -15.16 -0.42 -6.41
N GLY A 86 -15.07 -0.54 -5.08
CA GLY A 86 -15.52 -1.70 -4.30
C GLY A 86 -14.63 -2.94 -4.47
N PRO A 87 -14.51 -3.80 -3.44
CA PRO A 87 -13.80 -5.08 -3.54
C PRO A 87 -14.55 -6.02 -4.49
N GLY A 88 -14.19 -6.01 -5.78
CA GLY A 88 -14.78 -6.93 -6.76
C GLY A 88 -14.72 -6.48 -8.23
N ARG A 89 -14.55 -5.17 -8.52
CA ARG A 89 -14.47 -4.72 -9.92
C ARG A 89 -13.08 -4.84 -10.53
N ALA A 90 -12.03 -4.82 -9.73
CA ALA A 90 -10.67 -5.04 -10.22
C ALA A 90 -10.36 -6.52 -10.53
N ALA A 91 -11.05 -7.46 -9.87
CA ALA A 91 -10.87 -8.90 -10.06
C ALA A 91 -11.77 -9.50 -11.19
N SER A 92 -12.62 -8.70 -11.84
CA SER A 92 -13.58 -9.17 -12.86
C SER A 92 -13.09 -9.00 -14.31
N HIS A 93 -11.79 -8.79 -14.55
CA HIS A 93 -11.20 -8.69 -15.89
C HIS A 93 -10.18 -9.81 -16.21
N LEU A 94 -10.38 -11.00 -15.64
CA LEU A 94 -9.71 -12.23 -16.09
C LEU A 94 -10.74 -13.26 -16.54
#